data_AF-A0A317CBR5-F1
#
_entry.id   AF-A0A317CBR5-F1
#
_cell.length_a   1.000
_cell.length_b   1.000
_cell.length_c   1.000
_cell.angle_alpha   90.00
_cell.angle_beta   90.00
_cell.angle_gamma   90.00
#
_symmetry.space_group_name_H-M   'P 1'
#
loop_
_entity.id
_entity.type
_entity.pdbx_description
1 polymer ?
#
loop_
_entity_poly.entity_id
_entity_poly.type
_entity_poly.pdbx_seq_one_letter_code
_entity_poly.pdbx_strand_id
1 'polypeptide(L)'
;DNGGEFADQVRVSKQAKVAIYFAKPYASWQRGTNENTNGRIRRFWPKKFDLGTLTDKEINERLIQLNFTPRKVLDGLTPFEAFTGKRVALIT
;
A
#
# COMPACT_ATOMS: atom_id res chain seq x y z
N ASP A 1 3.77 7.03 12.74
CA ASP A 1 4.51 5.79 12.43
C ASP A 1 5.95 6.17 12.55
N ASN A 2 6.47 5.96 13.75
CA ASN A 2 7.76 6.48 14.20
C ASN A 2 8.56 5.32 14.80
N GLY A 3 8.29 4.09 14.34
CA GLY A 3 9.00 2.92 14.80
C GLY A 3 10.48 2.99 14.41
N GLY A 4 11.32 2.30 15.17
CA GLY A 4 12.78 2.32 14.98
C GLY A 4 13.22 1.86 13.59
N GLU A 5 12.39 1.08 12.90
CA GLU A 5 12.61 0.65 11.51
C GLU A 5 12.73 1.81 10.51
N PHE A 6 12.20 2.99 10.85
CA PHE A 6 12.29 4.19 10.02
C PHE A 6 13.38 5.18 10.47
N ALA A 7 14.19 4.86 11.49
CA ALA A 7 15.14 5.80 12.13
C ALA A 7 16.31 6.25 11.25
N ASP A 8 16.54 5.59 10.11
CA ASP A 8 17.60 5.92 9.16
C ASP A 8 17.11 6.79 7.98
N GLN A 9 16.01 7.51 8.19
CA GLN A 9 15.36 8.35 7.17
C GLN A 9 16.32 9.37 6.54
N VAL A 10 17.28 9.92 7.31
CA VAL A 10 18.18 10.97 6.81
C VAL A 10 19.11 10.41 5.74
N ARG A 11 19.65 9.20 5.95
CA ARG A 11 20.51 8.54 4.97
C ARG A 11 19.72 8.19 3.72
N VAL A 12 18.53 7.60 3.88
CA VAL A 12 17.66 7.21 2.77
C VAL A 12 17.26 8.42 1.92
N SER A 13 16.84 9.51 2.57
CA SER A 13 16.47 10.77 1.89
C SER A 13 17.62 11.33 1.05
N LYS A 14 18.85 11.35 1.59
CA LYS A 14 20.03 11.83 0.86
C LYS A 14 20.38 10.94 -0.33
N GLN A 15 20.34 9.62 -0.17
CA GLN A 15 20.70 8.68 -1.23
C GLN A 15 19.66 8.66 -2.36
N ALA A 16 18.37 8.62 -2.02
CA ALA A 16 17.29 8.61 -2.99
C ALA A 16 16.96 10.00 -3.56
N LYS A 17 17.53 11.09 -2.99
CA LYS A 17 17.23 12.48 -3.35
C LYS A 17 15.73 12.81 -3.27
N VAL A 18 15.06 12.27 -2.25
CA VAL A 18 13.62 12.48 -2.00
C VAL A 18 13.40 13.05 -0.61
N ALA A 19 12.38 13.89 -0.46
CA ALA A 19 11.94 14.35 0.86
C ALA A 19 11.12 13.25 1.55
N ILE A 20 11.37 13.05 2.86
CA ILE A 20 10.63 12.12 3.71
C ILE A 20 9.81 12.92 4.72
N TYR A 21 8.54 12.56 4.86
CA TYR A 21 7.59 13.20 5.76
C TYR A 21 7.02 12.19 6.74
N PHE A 22 6.84 12.60 8.00
CA PHE A 22 6.19 11.80 9.04
C PHE A 22 4.84 12.40 9.41
N ALA A 23 3.87 11.52 9.68
CA ALA A 23 2.62 11.93 10.30
C ALA A 23 2.89 12.39 11.75
N LYS A 24 2.13 13.38 12.20
CA LYS A 24 2.16 13.85 13.59
C LYS A 24 1.82 12.69 14.55
N PRO A 25 2.40 12.67 15.76
CA PRO A 25 2.02 11.70 16.78
C PRO A 25 0.50 11.69 16.99
N TYR A 26 -0.09 10.50 17.14
CA TYR A 26 -1.53 10.28 17.32
C TYR A 26 -2.44 10.83 16.21
N ALA A 27 -1.88 11.17 15.03
CA ALA A 27 -2.62 11.68 13.89
C ALA A 27 -2.84 10.63 12.79
N SER A 28 -3.57 9.56 13.10
CA SER A 28 -3.91 8.48 12.16
C SER A 28 -4.56 8.99 10.87
N TRP A 29 -5.38 10.04 10.96
CA TRP A 29 -6.08 10.64 9.81
C TRP A 29 -5.13 11.16 8.72
N GLN A 30 -3.89 11.53 9.05
CA GLN A 30 -2.89 11.93 8.05
C GLN A 30 -2.40 10.76 7.18
N ARG A 31 -2.80 9.52 7.52
CA ARG A 31 -2.46 8.27 6.84
C ARG A 31 -3.70 7.46 6.46
N GLY A 32 -4.86 8.09 6.30
CA GLY A 32 -6.13 7.41 6.04
C GLY A 32 -6.06 6.43 4.87
N THR A 33 -5.34 6.75 3.79
CA THR A 33 -5.12 5.85 2.66
C THR A 33 -4.35 4.59 3.05
N ASN A 34 -3.27 4.73 3.83
CA ASN A 34 -2.45 3.60 4.27
C ASN A 34 -3.26 2.69 5.20
N GLU A 35 -4.07 3.27 6.10
CA GLU A 35 -4.92 2.51 7.02
C GLU A 35 -6.01 1.73 6.27
N ASN A 36 -6.66 2.35 5.28
CA ASN A 36 -7.63 1.68 4.41
C ASN A 36 -6.98 0.53 3.62
N THR A 37 -5.79 0.76 3.04
CA THR A 37 -5.05 -0.28 2.30
C THR A 37 -4.65 -1.44 3.21
N ASN A 38 -4.14 -1.16 4.42
CA ASN A 38 -3.83 -2.18 5.41
C ASN A 38 -5.08 -2.98 5.80
N GLY A 39 -6.24 -2.34 5.90
CA GLY A 39 -7.53 -3.02 6.12
C GLY A 39 -7.88 -4.01 5.01
N ARG A 40 -7.56 -3.70 3.75
CA ARG A 40 -7.78 -4.62 2.61
C ARG A 40 -6.82 -5.79 2.61
N ILE A 41 -5.53 -5.54 2.88
CA ILE A 41 -4.51 -6.60 3.02
C ILE A 41 -4.94 -7.60 4.11
N ARG A 42 -5.48 -7.09 5.23
CA ARG A 42 -5.96 -7.93 6.35
C ARG A 42 -7.16 -8.84 6.02
N ARG A 43 -7.85 -8.63 4.90
CA ARG A 43 -8.90 -9.55 4.43
C ARG A 43 -8.30 -10.83 3.84
N PHE A 44 -7.08 -10.76 3.33
CA PHE A 44 -6.34 -11.92 2.83
C PHE A 44 -5.53 -12.57 3.94
N TRP A 45 -4.82 -11.76 4.73
CA TRP A 45 -3.96 -12.22 5.82
C TRP A 45 -4.34 -11.54 7.13
N PRO A 46 -5.13 -12.20 7.98
CA PRO A 46 -5.59 -11.65 9.25
C PRO A 46 -4.44 -11.21 10.16
N LYS A 47 -4.77 -10.41 11.18
CA LYS A 47 -3.78 -10.05 12.21
C LYS A 47 -3.17 -11.33 12.80
N LYS A 48 -1.85 -11.30 13.04
CA LYS A 48 -1.02 -12.43 13.52
C LYS A 48 -0.79 -13.56 12.53
N PHE A 49 -1.27 -13.45 11.29
CA PHE A 49 -0.81 -14.32 10.22
C PHE A 49 0.70 -14.09 10.00
N ASP A 50 1.47 -15.16 9.91
CA ASP A 50 2.90 -15.08 9.67
C ASP A 50 3.16 -14.83 8.18
N LEU A 51 3.36 -13.56 7.83
CA LEU A 51 3.67 -13.13 6.46
C LEU A 51 5.00 -13.71 5.95
N GLY A 52 5.90 -14.15 6.82
CA GLY A 52 7.17 -14.76 6.43
C GLY A 52 7.01 -16.14 5.78
N THR A 53 5.83 -16.76 5.90
CA THR A 53 5.51 -18.04 5.26
C THR A 53 5.05 -17.90 3.80
N LEU A 54 4.81 -16.67 3.33
CA LEU A 54 4.28 -16.43 1.99
C LEU A 54 5.38 -16.54 0.94
N THR A 55 5.04 -17.19 -0.16
CA THR A 55 5.87 -17.18 -1.36
C THR A 55 5.72 -15.86 -2.13
N ASP A 56 6.75 -15.48 -2.88
CA ASP A 56 6.68 -14.32 -3.78
C ASP A 56 5.52 -14.44 -4.78
N LYS A 57 5.17 -15.66 -5.20
CA LYS A 57 4.03 -15.91 -6.08
C LYS A 57 2.71 -15.51 -5.41
N GLU A 58 2.47 -15.96 -4.19
CA GLU A 58 1.25 -15.62 -3.44
C GLU A 58 1.17 -14.11 -3.17
N ILE A 59 2.30 -13.47 -2.85
CA ILE A 59 2.37 -12.02 -2.68
C ILE A 59 1.99 -11.31 -3.98
N ASN A 60 2.59 -11.70 -5.11
CA ASN A 60 2.33 -11.10 -6.41
C ASN A 60 0.87 -11.27 -6.86
N GLU A 61 0.28 -12.45 -6.67
CA GLU A 61 -1.14 -12.69 -6.98
C GLU A 61 -2.06 -11.73 -6.22
N ARG A 62 -1.78 -11.50 -4.93
CA ARG A 62 -2.58 -10.55 -4.13
C ARG A 62 -2.29 -9.09 -4.47
N LEU A 63 -1.06 -8.75 -4.84
CA LEU A 63 -0.72 -7.40 -5.33
C LEU A 63 -1.49 -7.07 -6.62
N ILE A 64 -1.57 -8.01 -7.55
CA ILE A 64 -2.39 -7.89 -8.77
C ILE A 64 -3.85 -7.66 -8.37
N GLN A 65 -4.42 -8.54 -7.54
CA GLN A 65 -5.82 -8.37 -7.10
C GLN A 65 -6.06 -6.99 -6.46
N LEU A 66 -5.16 -6.52 -5.60
CA LEU A 66 -5.28 -5.21 -4.95
C LEU A 66 -5.25 -4.03 -5.94
N ASN A 67 -4.38 -4.10 -6.94
CA ASN A 67 -4.18 -3.06 -7.95
C ASN A 67 -5.25 -3.07 -9.05
N PHE A 68 -5.92 -4.20 -9.27
CA PHE A 68 -7.03 -4.35 -10.22
C PHE A 68 -8.42 -4.35 -9.54
N THR A 69 -8.50 -4.11 -8.23
CA THR A 69 -9.79 -3.92 -7.54
C THR A 69 -10.23 -2.45 -7.62
N PRO A 70 -11.40 -2.14 -8.20
CA PRO A 70 -11.97 -0.79 -8.24
C PRO A 70 -12.04 -0.11 -6.87
N ARG A 71 -11.81 1.21 -6.84
CA ARG A 71 -11.86 2.02 -5.62
C ARG A 71 -12.86 3.16 -5.78
N LYS A 72 -13.80 3.29 -4.83
CA LYS A 72 -14.76 4.40 -4.80
C LYS A 72 -14.09 5.78 -4.75
N VAL A 73 -12.95 5.90 -4.07
CA VAL A 73 -12.18 7.16 -3.98
C VAL A 73 -11.49 7.56 -5.30
N LEU A 74 -11.44 6.63 -6.27
CA LEU A 74 -10.91 6.85 -7.61
C LEU A 74 -12.03 6.85 -8.66
N ASP A 75 -13.26 7.25 -8.26
CA ASP A 75 -14.45 7.26 -9.11
C ASP A 75 -14.76 5.90 -9.77
N GLY A 76 -14.43 4.81 -9.06
CA GLY A 76 -14.64 3.44 -9.55
C GLY A 76 -13.50 2.91 -10.42
N LEU A 77 -12.44 3.68 -10.67
CA LEU A 77 -11.23 3.17 -11.33
C LEU A 77 -10.43 2.26 -10.39
N THR A 78 -9.67 1.35 -10.99
CA THR A 78 -8.66 0.59 -10.28
C THR A 78 -7.41 1.45 -10.02
N PRO A 79 -6.63 1.15 -8.96
CA PRO A 79 -5.34 1.82 -8.74
C PRO A 79 -4.42 1.78 -9.96
N PHE A 80 -4.41 0.66 -10.70
CA PHE A 80 -3.64 0.52 -11.92
C PHE A 80 -4.07 1.50 -13.00
N GLU A 81 -5.37 1.64 -13.25
CA GLU A 81 -5.92 2.56 -14.25
C GLU A 81 -5.67 4.02 -13.85
N ALA A 82 -5.86 4.36 -12.58
CA ALA A 82 -5.59 5.72 -12.08
C ALA A 82 -4.11 6.09 -12.18
N PHE A 83 -3.20 5.14 -11.98
CA PHE A 83 -1.76 5.37 -12.07
C PHE A 83 -1.25 5.44 -13.51
N THR A 84 -1.75 4.57 -14.40
CA THR A 84 -1.24 4.44 -15.77
C THR A 84 -2.02 5.24 -16.81
N GLY A 85 -3.24 5.69 -16.47
CA GLY A 85 -4.18 6.29 -17.42
C GLY A 85 -4.75 5.32 -18.45
N LYS A 86 -4.39 4.03 -18.39
CA LYS A 86 -4.86 3.00 -19.32
C LYS A 86 -6.02 2.25 -18.70
N ARG A 87 -7.16 2.19 -19.40
CA ARG A 87 -8.31 1.35 -18.98
C ARG A 87 -8.03 -0.10 -19.30
N VAL A 88 -8.27 -0.98 -18.34
CA VAL A 88 -8.11 -2.43 -18.52
C VAL A 88 -9.46 -3.07 -18.25
N ALA A 89 -10.17 -3.44 -19.32
CA ALA A 89 -11.30 -4.34 -19.18
C ALA A 89 -10.74 -5.74 -18.90
N LEU A 90 -10.92 -6.25 -17.68
CA LEU A 90 -10.78 -7.67 -17.44
C LEU A 90 -11.90 -8.36 -18.24
N ILE A 91 -11.56 -8.98 -19.36
CA ILE A 91 -12.45 -9.91 -20.05
C ILE A 91 -12.56 -11.10 -19.10
N THR A 92 -13.65 -11.14 -18.34
CA THR A 92 -14.07 -12.28 -17.52
C THR A 92 -14.61 -13.40 -18.38
#